data_AF-A0A5J4PDU3-F1
#
_entry.id   AF-A0A5J4PDU3-F1
#
_cell.length_a   1.000
_cell.length_b   1.000
_cell.length_c   1.000
_cell.angle_alpha   90.00
_cell.angle_beta   90.00
_cell.angle_gamma   90.00
#
_symmetry.space_group_name_H-M   'P 1'
#
loop_
_entity.id
_entity.type
_entity.pdbx_description
1 polymer ?
#
loop_
_entity_poly.entity_id
_entity_poly.type
_entity_poly.pdbx_seq_one_letter_code
_entity_poly.pdbx_strand_id
1 'polypeptide(L)'
;DQKSVFYTALYRTHERMINISEDGRYFSAFDGKIHDDEGVPFWTDDWVWDTYHAQHPLQTILAPKEEEQKLTSYIRICEQSPEKWMPTFPCVFGDAHCMNGNHAAVIFADALSKGLQFDVAKAFEGMKNTVLTETMIPWRRAPKTELDNFYHEHGWFPALHPGEKETVTLVDDQWESRQAVAVTLASSYDDWCIAQLAKSLGKTDDYDYFMKRSFNYRNLFNKETGFFHPKDKDGKFIEPF
;
A
#
# COMPACT_ATOMS: atom_id res chain seq x y z
N ASP A 1 -17.36 8.51 -30.88
CA ASP A 1 -17.24 9.98 -30.60
C ASP A 1 -16.81 10.19 -29.15
N GLN A 2 -16.66 11.44 -28.68
CA GLN A 2 -16.20 11.74 -27.31
C GLN A 2 -17.11 11.18 -26.21
N LYS A 3 -18.43 11.09 -26.44
CA LYS A 3 -19.36 10.52 -25.45
C LYS A 3 -19.14 9.02 -25.33
N SER A 4 -18.89 8.31 -26.44
CA SER A 4 -18.55 6.89 -26.39
C SER A 4 -17.31 6.65 -25.53
N VAL A 5 -16.24 7.42 -25.75
CA VAL A 5 -14.99 7.30 -24.97
C VAL A 5 -15.25 7.55 -23.49
N PHE A 6 -15.96 8.63 -23.17
CA PHE A 6 -16.27 8.99 -21.80
C PHE A 6 -17.10 7.93 -21.08
N TYR A 7 -18.22 7.49 -21.65
CA TYR A 7 -19.11 6.52 -20.99
C TYR A 7 -18.51 5.12 -20.94
N THR A 8 -17.68 4.72 -21.92
CA THR A 8 -16.91 3.49 -21.82
C THR A 8 -15.89 3.56 -20.69
N ALA A 9 -15.15 4.67 -20.55
CA ALA A 9 -14.22 4.85 -19.44
C ALA A 9 -14.96 4.87 -18.08
N LEU A 10 -16.07 5.60 -17.97
CA LEU A 10 -16.88 5.65 -16.76
C LEU A 10 -17.41 4.26 -16.38
N TYR A 11 -17.88 3.46 -17.35
CA TYR A 11 -18.25 2.07 -17.09
C TYR A 11 -17.08 1.27 -16.51
N ARG A 12 -15.87 1.40 -17.07
CA ARG A 12 -14.66 0.71 -16.58
C ARG A 12 -14.27 1.12 -15.16
N THR A 13 -14.55 2.36 -14.75
CA THR A 13 -14.37 2.81 -13.35
C THR A 13 -15.36 2.21 -12.36
N HIS A 14 -16.25 1.31 -12.77
CA HIS A 14 -17.16 0.59 -11.86
C HIS A 14 -16.96 -0.93 -11.92
N GLU A 15 -15.93 -1.43 -12.63
CA GLU A 15 -15.67 -2.88 -12.69
C GLU A 15 -15.03 -3.42 -11.40
N ARG A 16 -14.32 -2.58 -10.66
CA ARG A 16 -13.65 -2.91 -9.39
C ARG A 16 -13.72 -1.75 -8.39
N MET A 17 -13.78 -1.99 -7.09
CA MET A 17 -13.88 -3.29 -6.40
C MET A 17 -15.24 -3.98 -6.64
N ILE A 18 -15.32 -5.28 -6.33
CA ILE A 18 -16.57 -6.05 -6.41
C ILE A 18 -17.12 -6.34 -5.01
N ASN A 19 -18.44 -6.21 -4.86
CA ASN A 19 -19.16 -6.65 -3.66
C ASN A 19 -19.44 -8.15 -3.75
N ILE A 20 -19.05 -8.91 -2.73
CA ILE A 20 -19.26 -10.36 -2.64
C ILE A 20 -20.19 -10.78 -1.49
N SER A 21 -20.85 -9.82 -0.83
CA SER A 21 -21.88 -10.12 0.17
C SER A 21 -23.14 -10.66 -0.49
N GLU A 22 -23.62 -11.80 -0.01
CA GLU A 22 -24.88 -12.45 -0.37
C GLU A 22 -25.67 -12.77 0.90
N ASP A 23 -26.93 -12.32 0.98
CA ASP A 23 -27.81 -12.49 2.15
C ASP A 23 -27.15 -12.09 3.49
N GLY A 24 -26.44 -10.95 3.49
CA GLY A 24 -25.77 -10.39 4.68
C GLY A 24 -24.51 -11.16 5.13
N ARG A 25 -23.97 -12.02 4.27
CA ARG A 25 -22.77 -12.83 4.57
C ARG A 25 -21.81 -12.84 3.39
N TYR A 26 -20.54 -13.12 3.64
CA TYR A 26 -19.53 -13.28 2.61
C TYR A 26 -18.52 -14.36 2.97
N PHE A 27 -17.92 -14.99 1.97
CA PHE A 27 -16.76 -15.85 2.16
C PHE A 27 -15.48 -15.02 2.08
N SER A 28 -14.65 -15.10 3.12
CA SER A 28 -13.33 -14.46 3.12
C SER A 28 -12.25 -15.46 2.72
N ALA A 29 -11.61 -15.21 1.58
CA ALA A 29 -10.45 -15.99 1.16
C ALA A 29 -9.21 -15.74 2.03
N PHE A 30 -9.23 -14.74 2.92
CA PHE A 30 -8.11 -14.37 3.79
C PHE A 30 -8.03 -15.25 5.06
N ASP A 31 -9.14 -15.85 5.48
CA ASP A 31 -9.18 -16.80 6.60
C ASP A 31 -9.93 -18.10 6.31
N GLY A 32 -10.51 -18.23 5.10
CA GLY A 32 -11.21 -19.42 4.64
C GLY A 32 -12.58 -19.64 5.30
N LYS A 33 -13.21 -18.60 5.83
CA LYS A 33 -14.48 -18.70 6.56
C LYS A 33 -15.59 -17.83 5.97
N ILE A 34 -16.82 -18.17 6.33
CA ILE A 34 -18.00 -17.34 6.08
C ILE A 34 -18.18 -16.40 7.26
N HIS A 35 -18.33 -15.11 6.97
CA HIS A 35 -18.56 -14.04 7.95
C HIS A 35 -19.90 -13.37 7.70
N ASP A 36 -20.48 -12.81 8.75
CA ASP A 36 -21.58 -11.84 8.65
C ASP A 36 -21.02 -10.49 8.18
N ASP A 37 -21.71 -9.81 7.29
CA ASP A 37 -21.29 -8.49 6.80
C ASP A 37 -21.72 -7.35 7.74
N GLU A 38 -22.47 -7.66 8.79
CA GLU A 38 -22.93 -6.75 9.84
C GLU A 38 -23.66 -5.52 9.27
N GLY A 39 -24.31 -5.67 8.10
CA GLY A 39 -25.02 -4.61 7.40
C GLY A 39 -24.11 -3.69 6.56
N VAL A 40 -22.81 -3.99 6.46
CA VAL A 40 -21.84 -3.28 5.62
C VAL A 40 -21.28 -4.27 4.60
N PRO A 41 -21.62 -4.16 3.30
CA PRO A 41 -21.17 -5.11 2.30
C PRO A 41 -19.64 -5.27 2.25
N PHE A 42 -19.18 -6.49 1.97
CA PHE A 42 -17.76 -6.79 1.85
C PHE A 42 -17.30 -6.69 0.39
N TRP A 43 -16.31 -5.84 0.17
CA TRP A 43 -15.72 -5.56 -1.13
C TRP A 43 -14.30 -6.15 -1.24
N THR A 44 -13.95 -6.70 -2.40
CA THR A 44 -12.59 -7.19 -2.71
C THR A 44 -12.27 -6.98 -4.20
N ASP A 45 -11.16 -7.53 -4.70
CA ASP A 45 -10.64 -7.36 -6.06
C ASP A 45 -10.20 -5.91 -6.33
N ASP A 46 -9.15 -5.48 -5.63
CA ASP A 46 -8.54 -4.16 -5.75
C ASP A 46 -7.04 -4.26 -6.02
N TRP A 47 -6.56 -3.40 -6.91
CA TRP A 47 -5.19 -3.38 -7.39
C TRP A 47 -4.58 -2.07 -6.93
N VAL A 48 -4.35 -1.96 -5.61
CA VAL A 48 -4.25 -0.65 -4.94
C VAL A 48 -3.12 0.21 -5.47
N TRP A 49 -2.03 -0.40 -5.94
CA TRP A 49 -0.91 0.28 -6.59
C TRP A 49 -1.33 1.10 -7.82
N ASP A 50 -2.33 0.64 -8.57
CA ASP A 50 -2.90 1.37 -9.70
C ASP A 50 -4.04 2.29 -9.27
N THR A 51 -4.95 1.79 -8.44
CA THR A 51 -6.24 2.44 -8.19
C THR A 51 -6.15 3.66 -7.28
N TYR A 52 -5.14 3.75 -6.40
CA TYR A 52 -4.98 4.89 -5.47
C TYR A 52 -4.81 6.23 -6.19
N HIS A 53 -4.27 6.22 -7.42
CA HIS A 53 -3.98 7.44 -8.17
C HIS A 53 -5.22 8.20 -8.61
N ALA A 54 -6.28 7.49 -9.03
CA ALA A 54 -7.42 8.12 -9.69
C ALA A 54 -8.75 7.43 -9.44
N GLN A 55 -8.77 6.10 -9.30
CA GLN A 55 -10.00 5.35 -9.10
C GLN A 55 -10.61 5.65 -7.72
N HIS A 56 -9.88 5.44 -6.62
CA HIS A 56 -10.38 5.79 -5.28
C HIS A 56 -10.69 7.28 -5.13
N PRO A 57 -9.81 8.21 -5.58
CA PRO A 57 -10.14 9.63 -5.59
C PRO A 57 -11.43 9.97 -6.33
N LEU A 58 -11.71 9.32 -7.48
CA LEU A 58 -12.96 9.50 -8.21
C LEU A 58 -14.16 8.96 -7.42
N GLN A 59 -14.02 7.79 -6.79
CA GLN A 59 -15.10 7.18 -6.00
C GLN A 59 -15.44 7.99 -4.75
N THR A 60 -14.49 8.71 -4.16
CA THR A 60 -14.79 9.67 -3.08
C THR A 60 -15.77 10.79 -3.50
N ILE A 61 -15.90 11.05 -4.81
CA ILE A 61 -16.80 12.06 -5.39
C ILE A 61 -18.10 11.41 -5.86
N LEU A 62 -18.00 10.31 -6.62
CA LEU A 62 -19.16 9.69 -7.28
C LEU A 62 -19.99 8.79 -6.36
N ALA A 63 -19.33 8.02 -5.48
CA ALA A 63 -19.96 7.00 -4.64
C ALA A 63 -19.32 6.94 -3.23
N PRO A 64 -19.33 8.05 -2.45
CA PRO A 64 -18.62 8.11 -1.17
C PRO A 64 -19.08 7.05 -0.15
N LYS A 65 -20.35 6.62 -0.18
CA LYS A 65 -20.84 5.56 0.70
C LYS A 65 -20.34 4.17 0.34
N GLU A 66 -20.18 3.88 -0.95
CA GLU A 66 -19.53 2.62 -1.36
C GLU A 66 -18.04 2.66 -1.01
N GLU A 67 -17.41 3.83 -1.12
CA GLU A 67 -16.01 3.99 -0.73
C GLU A 67 -15.79 3.75 0.78
N GLU A 68 -16.66 4.25 1.65
CA GLU A 68 -16.64 3.93 3.09
C GLU A 68 -16.75 2.41 3.37
N GLN A 69 -17.57 1.70 2.59
CA GLN A 69 -17.72 0.24 2.69
C GLN A 69 -16.46 -0.50 2.23
N LYS A 70 -15.80 -0.04 1.15
CA LYS A 70 -14.52 -0.59 0.67
C LYS A 70 -13.43 -0.41 1.72
N LEU A 71 -13.31 0.77 2.33
CA LEU A 71 -12.37 1.04 3.43
C LEU A 71 -12.63 0.12 4.63
N THR A 72 -13.90 -0.11 4.97
CA THR A 72 -14.29 -1.08 6.00
C THR A 72 -13.87 -2.51 5.63
N SER A 73 -13.93 -2.86 4.35
CA SER A 73 -13.50 -4.17 3.84
C SER A 73 -11.98 -4.35 3.94
N TYR A 74 -11.17 -3.33 3.64
CA TYR A 74 -9.72 -3.34 3.89
C TYR A 74 -9.39 -3.61 5.36
N ILE A 75 -10.10 -2.97 6.29
CA ILE A 75 -9.93 -3.21 7.74
C ILE A 75 -10.27 -4.66 8.09
N ARG A 76 -11.40 -5.18 7.59
CA ARG A 76 -11.81 -6.57 7.82
C ARG A 76 -10.80 -7.58 7.26
N ILE A 77 -10.29 -7.35 6.06
CA ILE A 77 -9.25 -8.19 5.45
C ILE A 77 -8.01 -8.22 6.35
N CYS A 78 -7.58 -7.06 6.84
CA CYS A 78 -6.48 -6.97 7.78
C CYS A 78 -6.77 -7.77 9.06
N GLU A 79 -7.91 -7.56 9.72
CA GLU A 79 -8.29 -8.27 10.95
C GLU A 79 -8.43 -9.80 10.78
N GLN A 80 -8.82 -10.25 9.58
CA GLN A 80 -9.00 -11.66 9.24
C GLN A 80 -7.69 -12.34 8.85
N SER A 81 -6.68 -11.59 8.40
CA SER A 81 -5.37 -12.15 8.08
C SER A 81 -4.61 -12.57 9.35
N PRO A 82 -3.89 -13.72 9.37
CA PRO A 82 -3.18 -14.20 10.56
C PRO A 82 -2.16 -13.19 11.11
N GLU A 83 -1.44 -12.51 10.22
CA GLU A 83 -0.39 -11.53 10.54
C GLU A 83 -0.93 -10.13 10.83
N LYS A 84 -2.22 -9.89 10.51
CA LYS A 84 -2.87 -8.58 10.58
C LYS A 84 -2.17 -7.54 9.70
N TRP A 85 -1.89 -7.93 8.47
CA TRP A 85 -1.33 -7.05 7.45
C TRP A 85 -2.41 -6.52 6.53
N MET A 86 -2.31 -5.22 6.22
CA MET A 86 -3.17 -4.55 5.27
C MET A 86 -2.89 -5.13 3.88
N PRO A 87 -3.92 -5.49 3.09
CA PRO A 87 -3.67 -6.08 1.78
C PRO A 87 -3.17 -5.02 0.80
N THR A 88 -2.27 -5.42 -0.10
CA THR A 88 -1.77 -4.55 -1.18
C THR A 88 -2.44 -4.86 -2.51
N PHE A 89 -2.83 -6.12 -2.73
CA PHE A 89 -3.48 -6.54 -3.96
C PHE A 89 -4.58 -7.58 -3.65
N PRO A 90 -5.62 -7.19 -2.88
CA PRO A 90 -6.68 -8.12 -2.49
C PRO A 90 -7.45 -8.61 -3.73
N CYS A 91 -7.46 -9.93 -3.93
CA CYS A 91 -8.23 -10.62 -4.95
C CYS A 91 -9.31 -11.51 -4.28
N VAL A 92 -10.22 -12.05 -5.10
CA VAL A 92 -11.25 -13.01 -4.63
C VAL A 92 -10.68 -14.28 -4.01
N PHE A 93 -9.41 -14.59 -4.26
CA PHE A 93 -8.71 -15.78 -3.76
C PHE A 93 -7.69 -15.47 -2.64
N GLY A 94 -7.67 -14.24 -2.13
CA GLY A 94 -6.70 -13.76 -1.12
C GLY A 94 -5.85 -12.63 -1.67
N ASP A 95 -4.78 -12.26 -0.97
CA ASP A 95 -3.86 -11.21 -1.42
C ASP A 95 -2.87 -11.78 -2.43
N ALA A 96 -2.94 -11.33 -3.68
CA ALA A 96 -1.92 -11.68 -4.68
C ALA A 96 -0.59 -10.98 -4.38
N HIS A 97 -0.64 -9.91 -3.58
CA HIS A 97 0.48 -9.14 -3.09
C HIS A 97 1.41 -8.65 -4.20
N CYS A 98 0.82 -8.23 -5.32
CA CYS A 98 1.56 -7.73 -6.48
C CYS A 98 2.11 -6.32 -6.23
N MET A 99 3.13 -5.95 -7.01
CA MET A 99 3.76 -4.62 -6.99
C MET A 99 4.53 -4.32 -5.69
N ASN A 100 4.79 -3.04 -5.43
CA ASN A 100 5.50 -2.55 -4.24
C ASN A 100 4.62 -1.57 -3.44
N GLY A 101 5.09 -1.16 -2.26
CA GLY A 101 4.40 -0.16 -1.44
C GLY A 101 3.18 -0.69 -0.70
N ASN A 102 2.65 0.15 0.19
CA ASN A 102 1.50 -0.11 1.05
C ASN A 102 0.44 0.98 0.81
N HIS A 103 0.04 1.14 -0.46
CA HIS A 103 -0.78 2.27 -0.90
C HIS A 103 -2.22 2.29 -0.38
N ALA A 104 -2.64 1.26 0.38
CA ALA A 104 -3.82 1.34 1.24
C ALA A 104 -3.76 2.57 2.17
N ALA A 105 -2.56 2.96 2.63
CA ALA A 105 -2.33 4.19 3.38
C ALA A 105 -2.87 5.43 2.67
N VAL A 106 -2.68 5.50 1.36
CA VAL A 106 -3.09 6.64 0.55
C VAL A 106 -4.61 6.76 0.49
N ILE A 107 -5.31 5.65 0.23
CA ILE A 107 -6.78 5.67 0.10
C ILE A 107 -7.45 6.01 1.44
N PHE A 108 -6.93 5.52 2.57
CA PHE A 108 -7.42 5.90 3.89
C PHE A 108 -7.15 7.37 4.22
N ALA A 109 -5.95 7.89 3.91
CA ALA A 109 -5.62 9.29 4.17
C ALA A 109 -6.44 10.25 3.30
N ASP A 110 -6.66 9.91 2.03
CA ASP A 110 -7.50 10.69 1.11
C ASP A 110 -8.95 10.74 1.60
N ALA A 111 -9.53 9.58 1.94
CA ALA A 111 -10.87 9.48 2.50
C ALA A 111 -11.03 10.27 3.81
N LEU A 112 -10.07 10.15 4.72
CA LEU A 112 -10.04 10.91 5.98
C LEU A 112 -10.03 12.43 5.72
N SER A 113 -9.20 12.89 4.78
CA SER A 113 -9.09 14.31 4.45
C SER A 113 -10.38 14.89 3.87
N LYS A 114 -11.21 14.04 3.25
CA LYS A 114 -12.50 14.37 2.65
C LYS A 114 -13.71 14.10 3.56
N GLY A 115 -13.47 13.62 4.79
CA GLY A 115 -14.52 13.40 5.79
C GLY A 115 -15.35 12.14 5.60
N LEU A 116 -14.87 11.16 4.81
CA LEU A 116 -15.49 9.84 4.73
C LEU A 116 -15.33 9.10 6.06
N GLN A 117 -16.33 8.29 6.40
CA GLN A 117 -16.41 7.61 7.69
C GLN A 117 -15.85 6.17 7.63
N PHE A 118 -14.93 5.85 8.54
CA PHE A 118 -14.40 4.51 8.78
C PHE A 118 -13.72 4.46 10.16
N ASP A 119 -13.35 3.27 10.63
CA ASP A 119 -12.61 3.13 11.88
C ASP A 119 -11.13 3.51 11.67
N VAL A 120 -10.83 4.80 11.88
CA VAL A 120 -9.49 5.38 11.70
C VAL A 120 -8.46 4.72 12.61
N ALA A 121 -8.86 4.34 13.83
CA ALA A 121 -7.95 3.71 14.79
C ALA A 121 -7.53 2.32 14.32
N LYS A 122 -8.48 1.47 13.88
CA LYS A 122 -8.17 0.15 13.33
C LYS A 122 -7.33 0.24 12.05
N ALA A 123 -7.69 1.14 11.13
CA ALA A 123 -6.92 1.35 9.90
C ALA A 123 -5.48 1.75 10.22
N PHE A 124 -5.28 2.70 11.14
CA PHE A 124 -3.94 3.14 11.57
C PHE A 124 -3.13 2.00 12.17
N GLU A 125 -3.69 1.25 13.15
CA GLU A 125 -2.96 0.16 13.80
C GLU A 125 -2.61 -0.96 12.82
N GLY A 126 -3.51 -1.32 11.90
CA GLY A 126 -3.26 -2.29 10.84
C GLY A 126 -2.11 -1.85 9.93
N MET A 127 -2.13 -0.61 9.44
CA MET A 127 -1.06 -0.10 8.58
C MET A 127 0.27 0.04 9.30
N LYS A 128 0.26 0.53 10.55
CA LYS A 128 1.46 0.59 11.40
C LYS A 128 2.07 -0.80 11.61
N ASN A 129 1.25 -1.80 11.91
CA ASN A 129 1.73 -3.18 12.03
C ASN A 129 2.36 -3.66 10.72
N THR A 130 1.67 -3.45 9.60
CA THR A 130 2.10 -3.85 8.25
C THR A 130 3.48 -3.28 7.93
N VAL A 131 3.64 -1.95 7.93
CA VAL A 131 4.90 -1.29 7.52
C VAL A 131 6.06 -1.45 8.50
N LEU A 132 5.86 -2.09 9.65
CA LEU A 132 6.90 -2.36 10.65
C LEU A 132 7.26 -3.84 10.76
N THR A 133 6.45 -4.74 10.18
CA THR A 133 6.60 -6.19 10.36
C THR A 133 6.55 -6.99 9.07
N GLU A 134 5.92 -6.47 8.01
CA GLU A 134 5.94 -7.03 6.66
C GLU A 134 7.17 -6.56 5.89
N THR A 135 7.63 -7.37 4.94
CA THR A 135 8.71 -6.97 4.03
C THR A 135 8.22 -5.95 3.00
N MET A 136 9.13 -5.07 2.60
CA MET A 136 8.96 -4.09 1.52
C MET A 136 9.42 -4.66 0.17
N ILE A 137 9.86 -5.92 0.13
CA ILE A 137 10.26 -6.59 -1.11
C ILE A 137 9.04 -6.70 -2.03
N PRO A 138 9.12 -6.19 -3.27
CA PRO A 138 8.02 -6.27 -4.22
C PRO A 138 7.56 -7.71 -4.44
N TRP A 139 6.25 -7.92 -4.61
CA TRP A 139 5.67 -9.24 -4.93
C TRP A 139 5.84 -10.33 -3.85
N ARG A 140 6.06 -9.93 -2.60
CA ARG A 140 6.32 -10.86 -1.49
C ARG A 140 5.57 -10.50 -0.22
N ARG A 141 4.55 -11.31 0.11
CA ARG A 141 3.88 -11.26 1.40
C ARG A 141 4.60 -12.11 2.43
N ALA A 142 5.51 -11.52 3.20
CA ALA A 142 6.31 -12.23 4.19
C ALA A 142 6.79 -11.32 5.32
N PRO A 143 7.25 -11.88 6.45
CA PRO A 143 7.87 -11.09 7.50
C PRO A 143 9.10 -10.33 6.99
N LYS A 144 9.37 -9.19 7.60
CA LYS A 144 10.52 -8.35 7.30
C LYS A 144 11.85 -9.11 7.30
N THR A 145 12.75 -8.66 6.43
CA THR A 145 14.07 -9.21 6.15
C THR A 145 15.18 -8.24 6.57
N GLU A 146 16.44 -8.60 6.31
CA GLU A 146 17.56 -7.68 6.49
C GLU A 146 17.48 -6.40 5.64
N LEU A 147 16.82 -6.41 4.48
CA LEU A 147 16.66 -5.22 3.64
C LEU A 147 15.72 -4.20 4.28
N ASP A 148 14.67 -4.69 4.92
CA ASP A 148 13.67 -3.88 5.60
C ASP A 148 14.24 -3.25 6.87
N ASN A 149 15.02 -4.04 7.62
CA ASN A 149 15.76 -3.52 8.78
C ASN A 149 16.76 -2.43 8.34
N PHE A 150 17.47 -2.64 7.22
CA PHE A 150 18.34 -1.60 6.65
C PHE A 150 17.56 -0.33 6.29
N TYR A 151 16.40 -0.47 5.62
CA TYR A 151 15.55 0.69 5.28
C TYR A 151 15.12 1.46 6.53
N HIS A 152 14.68 0.76 7.59
CA HIS A 152 14.25 1.40 8.83
C HIS A 152 15.38 2.15 9.56
N GLU A 153 16.63 1.69 9.43
CA GLU A 153 17.79 2.33 10.05
C GLU A 153 18.34 3.49 9.21
N HIS A 154 18.44 3.31 7.89
CA HIS A 154 19.18 4.21 7.01
C HIS A 154 18.29 5.09 6.13
N GLY A 155 17.04 4.71 5.90
CA GLY A 155 16.06 5.50 5.15
C GLY A 155 16.14 5.36 3.63
N TRP A 156 16.73 4.30 3.09
CA TRP A 156 16.55 3.90 1.69
C TRP A 156 16.66 2.38 1.56
N PHE A 157 16.01 1.83 0.53
CA PHE A 157 16.10 0.41 0.22
C PHE A 157 17.39 0.18 -0.58
N PRO A 158 18.32 -0.69 -0.14
CA PRO A 158 19.66 -0.75 -0.73
C PRO A 158 19.63 -1.52 -2.05
N ALA A 159 20.19 -0.93 -3.09
CA ALA A 159 20.40 -1.55 -4.39
C ALA A 159 21.69 -2.38 -4.44
N LEU A 160 21.82 -3.14 -5.52
CA LEU A 160 23.02 -3.89 -5.89
C LEU A 160 23.68 -3.23 -7.09
N HIS A 161 25.00 -3.37 -7.20
CA HIS A 161 25.74 -2.95 -8.39
C HIS A 161 25.48 -3.91 -9.57
N PRO A 162 25.61 -3.46 -10.83
CA PRO A 162 25.47 -4.33 -12.00
C PRO A 162 26.36 -5.58 -11.90
N GLY A 163 25.74 -6.76 -11.99
CA GLY A 163 26.42 -8.05 -11.92
C GLY A 163 26.63 -8.60 -10.50
N GLU A 164 26.29 -7.86 -9.45
CA GLU A 164 26.23 -8.42 -8.11
C GLU A 164 25.06 -9.40 -7.99
N LYS A 165 25.29 -10.48 -7.23
CA LYS A 165 24.28 -11.49 -6.98
C LYS A 165 23.34 -11.04 -5.87
N GLU A 166 22.05 -11.28 -6.03
CA GLU A 166 21.08 -11.11 -4.96
C GLU A 166 21.42 -12.03 -3.77
N THR A 167 21.46 -11.43 -2.58
CA THR A 167 21.82 -12.11 -1.33
C THR A 167 20.60 -12.53 -0.54
N VAL A 168 19.47 -11.86 -0.74
CA VAL A 168 18.22 -12.10 -0.01
C VAL A 168 17.32 -12.98 -0.87
N THR A 169 17.19 -14.25 -0.48
CA THR A 169 16.50 -15.29 -1.27
C THR A 169 15.03 -15.01 -1.53
N LEU A 170 14.43 -14.09 -0.78
CA LEU A 170 13.04 -13.70 -0.97
C LEU A 170 12.87 -12.73 -2.15
N VAL A 171 13.90 -11.95 -2.50
CA VAL A 171 13.88 -11.07 -3.67
C VAL A 171 13.89 -11.92 -4.93
N ASP A 172 13.04 -11.56 -5.88
CA ASP A 172 13.04 -12.18 -7.20
C ASP A 172 14.30 -11.79 -7.98
N ASP A 173 15.10 -12.78 -8.38
CA ASP A 173 16.38 -12.59 -9.07
C ASP A 173 16.28 -12.75 -10.60
N GLN A 174 15.07 -12.90 -11.14
CA GLN A 174 14.83 -13.12 -12.58
C GLN A 174 14.03 -12.01 -13.25
N TRP A 175 13.07 -11.40 -12.55
CA TRP A 175 12.10 -10.48 -13.14
C TRP A 175 12.03 -9.13 -12.42
N GLU A 176 11.64 -9.09 -11.14
CA GLU A 176 11.27 -7.81 -10.48
C GLU A 176 12.45 -7.09 -9.81
N SER A 177 13.49 -7.83 -9.36
CA SER A 177 14.61 -7.29 -8.56
C SER A 177 14.15 -6.51 -7.31
N ARG A 178 15.07 -5.79 -6.64
CA ARG A 178 14.76 -5.03 -5.42
C ARG A 178 13.88 -3.79 -5.62
N GLN A 179 13.86 -3.21 -6.82
CA GLN A 179 13.17 -1.95 -7.13
C GLN A 179 13.49 -0.81 -6.15
N ALA A 180 14.74 -0.71 -5.72
CA ALA A 180 15.21 0.12 -4.61
C ALA A 180 14.67 1.57 -4.60
N VAL A 181 14.69 2.24 -5.76
CA VAL A 181 14.17 3.61 -5.89
C VAL A 181 12.65 3.61 -5.71
N ALA A 182 11.91 2.79 -6.45
CA ALA A 182 10.46 2.76 -6.39
C ALA A 182 9.95 2.43 -4.98
N VAL A 183 10.51 1.40 -4.34
CA VAL A 183 10.17 1.02 -2.96
C VAL A 183 10.43 2.18 -2.00
N THR A 184 11.59 2.84 -2.09
CA THR A 184 11.91 3.97 -1.20
C THR A 184 10.95 5.15 -1.39
N LEU A 185 10.58 5.47 -2.64
CA LEU A 185 9.65 6.55 -2.94
C LEU A 185 8.23 6.21 -2.49
N ALA A 186 7.74 5.02 -2.81
CA ALA A 186 6.43 4.51 -2.41
C ALA A 186 6.27 4.57 -0.89
N SER A 187 7.21 3.98 -0.14
CA SER A 187 7.15 3.96 1.32
C SER A 187 7.28 5.34 1.94
N SER A 188 8.01 6.27 1.33
CA SER A 188 8.04 7.67 1.79
C SER A 188 6.66 8.33 1.70
N TYR A 189 5.92 8.06 0.62
CA TYR A 189 4.57 8.60 0.45
C TYR A 189 3.56 7.92 1.39
N ASP A 190 3.61 6.58 1.47
CA ASP A 190 2.75 5.81 2.37
C ASP A 190 2.96 6.21 3.84
N ASP A 191 4.21 6.43 4.26
CA ASP A 191 4.54 6.92 5.61
C ASP A 191 3.95 8.31 5.88
N TRP A 192 3.95 9.22 4.90
CA TRP A 192 3.27 10.51 5.05
C TRP A 192 1.77 10.35 5.29
N CYS A 193 1.12 9.45 4.56
CA CYS A 193 -0.29 9.14 4.69
C CYS A 193 -0.61 8.53 6.06
N ILE A 194 0.18 7.55 6.52
CA ILE A 194 0.04 6.96 7.87
C ILE A 194 0.20 8.04 8.95
N ALA A 195 1.14 8.97 8.77
CA ALA A 195 1.31 10.10 9.68
C ALA A 195 0.04 10.96 9.77
N GLN A 196 -0.68 11.19 8.66
CA GLN A 196 -1.92 11.98 8.69
C GLN A 196 -3.01 11.30 9.53
N LEU A 197 -3.11 9.96 9.46
CA LEU A 197 -4.02 9.22 10.34
C LEU A 197 -3.58 9.33 11.80
N ALA A 198 -2.29 9.13 12.10
CA ALA A 198 -1.75 9.27 13.46
C ALA A 198 -2.08 10.65 14.05
N LYS A 199 -1.93 11.71 13.25
CA LYS A 199 -2.26 13.08 13.63
C LYS A 199 -3.74 13.24 13.99
N SER A 200 -4.65 12.67 13.19
CA SER A 200 -6.09 12.74 13.47
C SER A 200 -6.50 12.03 14.77
N LEU A 201 -5.72 11.03 15.18
CA LEU A 201 -5.90 10.27 16.41
C LEU A 201 -5.18 10.88 17.62
N GLY A 202 -4.45 12.00 17.44
CA GLY A 202 -3.65 12.61 18.51
C GLY A 202 -2.42 11.79 18.93
N LYS A 203 -1.95 10.86 18.10
CA LYS A 203 -0.78 10.02 18.36
C LYS A 203 0.50 10.75 17.93
N THR A 204 0.97 11.70 18.72
CA THR A 204 2.10 12.59 18.38
C THR A 204 3.40 11.84 18.10
N ASP A 205 3.78 10.85 18.93
CA ASP A 205 5.02 10.10 18.72
C ASP A 205 5.02 9.33 17.39
N ASP A 206 3.87 8.72 17.05
CA ASP A 206 3.71 8.01 15.78
C ASP A 206 3.69 8.98 14.60
N TYR A 207 3.01 10.12 14.74
CA TYR A 207 3.03 11.19 13.74
C TYR A 207 4.45 11.65 13.44
N ASP A 208 5.24 11.96 14.47
CA ASP A 208 6.62 12.43 14.31
C ASP A 208 7.52 11.34 13.71
N TYR A 209 7.33 10.09 14.13
CA TYR A 209 8.05 8.94 13.59
C TYR A 209 7.81 8.77 12.08
N PHE A 210 6.54 8.72 11.66
CA PHE A 210 6.19 8.53 10.25
C PHE A 210 6.47 9.77 9.40
N MET A 211 6.28 10.98 9.93
CA MET A 211 6.69 12.21 9.24
C MET A 211 8.19 12.24 8.97
N LYS A 212 9.03 11.84 9.93
CA LYS A 212 10.48 11.75 9.70
C LYS A 212 10.80 10.80 8.55
N ARG A 213 10.18 9.61 8.53
CA ARG A 213 10.36 8.60 7.47
C ARG A 213 9.82 9.07 6.11
N SER A 214 8.77 9.89 6.09
CA SER A 214 8.23 10.42 4.83
C SER A 214 9.21 11.26 4.00
N PHE A 215 10.31 11.71 4.63
CA PHE A 215 11.38 12.43 3.94
C PHE A 215 12.50 11.52 3.39
N ASN A 216 12.38 10.20 3.52
CA ASN A 216 13.37 9.22 3.07
C ASN A 216 13.67 9.28 1.56
N TYR A 217 12.70 9.68 0.73
CA TYR A 217 12.92 9.91 -0.70
C TYR A 217 14.13 10.82 -1.00
N ARG A 218 14.43 11.77 -0.10
CA ARG A 218 15.55 12.70 -0.23
C ARG A 218 16.91 12.00 -0.20
N ASN A 219 17.00 10.81 0.40
CA ASN A 219 18.23 10.04 0.45
C ASN A 219 18.67 9.55 -0.93
N LEU A 220 17.75 9.44 -1.89
CA LEU A 220 18.03 8.95 -3.25
C LEU A 220 18.10 10.07 -4.30
N PHE A 221 17.78 11.33 -3.95
CA PHE A 221 17.83 12.42 -4.92
C PHE A 221 19.27 12.81 -5.24
N ASN A 222 19.70 12.56 -6.48
CA ASN A 222 20.99 13.02 -6.98
C ASN A 222 20.84 14.40 -7.60
N LYS A 223 21.44 15.41 -6.96
CA LYS A 223 21.37 16.81 -7.41
C LYS A 223 22.12 17.08 -8.71
N GLU A 224 23.13 16.29 -9.03
CA GLU A 224 23.97 16.50 -10.22
C GLU A 224 23.22 16.12 -11.49
N THR A 225 22.40 15.06 -11.43
CA THR A 225 21.59 14.60 -12.56
C THR A 225 20.15 15.12 -12.52
N GLY A 226 19.66 15.48 -11.33
CA GLY A 226 18.26 15.87 -11.11
C GLY A 226 17.28 14.69 -11.02
N PHE A 227 17.79 13.45 -10.90
CA PHE A 227 16.97 12.23 -10.81
C PHE A 227 17.15 11.52 -9.46
N PHE A 228 16.22 10.61 -9.15
CA PHE A 228 16.40 9.65 -8.06
C PHE A 228 17.26 8.48 -8.54
N HIS A 229 18.40 8.28 -7.89
CA HIS A 229 19.33 7.20 -8.21
C HIS A 229 19.27 6.12 -7.13
N PRO A 230 19.38 4.83 -7.50
CA PRO A 230 19.59 3.79 -6.51
C PRO A 230 20.91 4.01 -5.77
N LYS A 231 20.94 3.66 -4.48
CA LYS A 231 22.14 3.64 -3.64
C LYS A 231 22.43 2.25 -3.15
N ASP A 232 23.70 1.88 -3.07
CA ASP A 232 24.13 0.69 -2.35
C ASP A 232 23.96 0.85 -0.84
N LYS A 233 24.28 -0.22 -0.10
CA LYS A 233 24.25 -0.24 1.37
C LYS A 233 25.24 0.72 2.03
N ASP A 234 26.29 1.13 1.31
CA ASP A 234 27.33 2.04 1.82
C ASP A 234 26.98 3.51 1.50
N GLY A 235 25.81 3.76 0.90
CA GLY A 235 25.28 5.08 0.60
C GLY A 235 25.83 5.70 -0.69
N LYS A 236 26.55 4.93 -1.52
CA LYS A 236 27.04 5.38 -2.83
C LYS A 236 25.98 5.17 -3.88
N PHE A 237 25.84 6.12 -4.79
CA PHE A 237 24.98 5.94 -5.95
C PHE A 237 25.54 4.82 -6.84
N ILE A 238 24.64 4.01 -7.40
CA ILE A 238 25.02 2.98 -8.37
C ILE A 238 25.39 3.67 -9.68
N GLU A 239 26.51 3.24 -10.28
CA GLU A 239 27.02 3.74 -11.55
C GLU A 239 27.29 2.57 -12.52
N PRO A 240 27.21 2.80 -13.85
CA PRO A 240 26.76 4.04 -14.50
C PRO A 240 25.24 4.25 -14.36
N PHE A 241 24.80 5.51 -14.47
CA PHE A 241 23.39 5.91 -14.52
C PHE A 241 23.05 6.54 -15.86
#